data_AF-A0A941UJH9-F1
#
_entry.id   AF-A0A941UJH9-F1
#
_cell.length_a   1.000
_cell.length_b   1.000
_cell.length_c   1.000
_cell.angle_alpha   90.00
_cell.angle_beta   90.00
_cell.angle_gamma   90.00
#
_symmetry.space_group_name_H-M   'P 1'
#
loop_
_entity.id
_entity.type
_entity.pdbx_description
1 polymer ?
#
loop_
_entity_poly.entity_id
_entity_poly.type
_entity_poly.pdbx_seq_one_letter_code
_entity_poly.pdbx_strand_id
1 'polypeptide(L)'
;MANYVKRMPNAIGYVEFAYAKQNKLDYIQLKNKAGNFVEPGFASFEDAAETGDFDAKKDFYLWLTNAPGKDSWPIAGATFILLAKEKTGSNKNVVKFFDWAFKNGDNKAKELIYVPLPKSLKDKVRAYWKANGLQ
;
A
#
# COMPACT_ATOMS: atom_id res chain seq x y z
N MET A 1 1.93 -18.40 -6.47
CA MET A 1 2.02 -18.85 -5.06
C MET A 1 0.67 -19.31 -4.49
N ALA A 2 -0.39 -18.49 -4.50
CA ALA A 2 -1.71 -18.83 -3.94
C ALA A 2 -2.23 -20.24 -4.34
N ASN A 3 -2.08 -20.61 -5.62
CA ASN A 3 -2.45 -21.94 -6.12
C ASN A 3 -1.68 -23.09 -5.46
N TYR A 4 -0.41 -22.90 -5.13
CA TYR A 4 0.41 -23.92 -4.46
C TYR A 4 0.02 -24.08 -2.99
N VAL A 5 -0.16 -22.95 -2.28
CA VAL A 5 -0.63 -22.96 -0.88
C VAL A 5 -1.98 -23.66 -0.76
N LYS A 6 -2.88 -23.45 -1.74
CA LYS A 6 -4.21 -24.08 -1.76
C LYS A 6 -4.20 -25.59 -2.02
N ARG A 7 -3.23 -26.10 -2.79
CA ARG A 7 -3.24 -27.50 -3.27
C ARG A 7 -2.29 -28.42 -2.51
N MET A 8 -1.30 -27.87 -1.82
CA MET A 8 -0.29 -28.64 -1.10
C MET A 8 -0.60 -28.61 0.40
N PRO A 9 -0.95 -29.76 1.00
CA PRO A 9 -1.13 -29.85 2.45
C PRO A 9 0.10 -29.31 3.20
N ASN A 10 -0.14 -28.57 4.28
CA ASN A 10 0.89 -28.00 5.17
C ASN A 10 1.82 -26.95 4.52
N ALA A 11 1.47 -26.41 3.35
CA ALA A 11 2.25 -25.34 2.72
C ALA A 11 2.04 -23.99 3.40
N ILE A 12 3.10 -23.19 3.49
CA ILE A 12 3.08 -21.80 3.93
C ILE A 12 3.62 -20.89 2.81
N GLY A 13 3.02 -19.71 2.65
CA GLY A 13 3.45 -18.72 1.66
C GLY A 13 3.03 -17.30 2.03
N TYR A 14 3.73 -16.31 1.48
CA TYR A 14 3.45 -14.88 1.69
C TYR A 14 2.80 -14.26 0.45
N VAL A 15 1.50 -14.01 0.48
CA VAL A 15 0.81 -13.31 -0.62
C VAL A 15 0.34 -11.94 -0.17
N GLU A 16 0.16 -11.02 -1.12
CA GLU A 16 -0.62 -9.82 -0.86
C GLU A 16 -2.05 -10.24 -0.43
N PHE A 17 -2.64 -9.50 0.51
CA PHE A 17 -3.83 -9.90 1.23
C PHE A 17 -5.08 -10.06 0.36
N ALA A 18 -5.22 -9.27 -0.70
CA ALA A 18 -6.31 -9.44 -1.67
C ALA A 18 -6.29 -10.84 -2.29
N TYR A 19 -5.11 -11.40 -2.59
CA TYR A 19 -5.01 -12.77 -3.09
C TYR A 19 -5.49 -13.81 -2.07
N ALA A 20 -5.16 -13.64 -0.78
CA ALA A 20 -5.63 -14.54 0.26
C ALA A 20 -7.16 -14.49 0.36
N LYS A 21 -7.76 -13.29 0.41
CA LYS A 21 -9.21 -13.10 0.50
C LYS A 21 -9.96 -13.63 -0.73
N GLN A 22 -9.53 -13.25 -1.94
CA GLN A 22 -10.19 -13.66 -3.19
C GLN A 22 -10.12 -15.18 -3.41
N ASN A 23 -9.02 -15.83 -3.02
CA ASN A 23 -8.85 -17.27 -3.20
C ASN A 23 -9.38 -18.12 -2.03
N LYS A 24 -9.91 -17.46 -0.99
CA LYS A 24 -10.39 -18.07 0.26
C LYS A 24 -9.30 -18.92 0.92
N LEU A 25 -8.09 -18.35 1.04
CA LEU A 25 -6.99 -18.98 1.75
C LEU A 25 -7.08 -18.65 3.24
N ASP A 26 -6.69 -19.61 4.08
CA ASP A 26 -6.45 -19.33 5.49
C ASP A 26 -5.27 -18.36 5.63
N TYR A 27 -5.38 -17.44 6.58
CA TYR A 27 -4.35 -16.50 6.94
C TYR A 27 -4.20 -16.46 8.46
N ILE A 28 -3.04 -16.02 8.92
CA ILE A 28 -2.67 -16.02 10.34
C ILE A 28 -2.74 -14.60 10.94
N GLN A 29 -2.84 -14.54 12.26
CA GLN A 29 -2.51 -13.35 13.03
C GLN A 29 -0.99 -13.27 13.22
N LEU A 30 -0.48 -12.05 13.34
CA LEU A 30 0.92 -11.82 13.67
C LEU A 30 1.03 -10.89 14.87
N LYS A 31 2.03 -11.15 15.72
CA LYS A 31 2.38 -10.25 16.81
C LYS A 31 3.08 -9.02 16.25
N ASN A 32 2.54 -7.83 16.51
CA ASN A 32 3.12 -6.57 16.08
C ASN A 32 4.19 -6.03 17.03
N LYS A 33 4.77 -4.89 16.66
CA LYS A 33 5.83 -4.23 17.43
C LYS A 33 5.39 -3.84 18.85
N ALA A 34 4.11 -3.49 19.03
CA ALA A 34 3.52 -3.19 20.32
C ALA A 34 3.22 -4.45 21.17
N GLY A 35 3.38 -5.64 20.60
CA GLY A 35 3.18 -6.92 21.27
C GLY A 35 1.78 -7.49 21.15
N ASN A 36 0.89 -6.86 20.37
CA ASN A 36 -0.49 -7.31 20.14
C ASN A 36 -0.54 -8.30 18.98
N PHE A 37 -1.38 -9.34 19.09
CA PHE A 37 -1.71 -10.18 17.94
C PHE A 37 -2.78 -9.48 17.11
N VAL A 38 -2.43 -9.19 15.86
CA VAL A 38 -3.23 -8.40 14.93
C VAL A 38 -3.59 -9.26 13.73
N GLU A 39 -4.78 -9.04 13.15
CA GLU A 39 -5.19 -9.64 11.87
C GLU A 39 -4.82 -8.75 10.68
N PRO A 40 -4.50 -9.32 9.50
CA PRO A 40 -4.35 -8.53 8.29
C PRO A 40 -5.71 -7.96 7.86
N GLY A 41 -5.77 -6.67 7.55
CA GLY A 41 -7.01 -6.01 7.16
C GLY A 41 -6.84 -4.51 6.97
N PHE A 42 -7.90 -3.84 6.48
CA PHE A 42 -7.86 -2.40 6.19
C PHE A 42 -7.39 -1.57 7.39
N ALA A 43 -7.98 -1.78 8.57
CA ALA A 43 -7.64 -1.02 9.77
C ALA A 43 -6.18 -1.23 10.20
N SER A 44 -5.66 -2.46 10.15
CA SER A 44 -4.29 -2.75 10.58
C SER A 44 -3.23 -2.31 9.57
N PHE A 45 -3.57 -2.27 8.28
CA PHE A 45 -2.72 -1.68 7.24
C PHE A 45 -2.74 -0.15 7.29
N GLU A 46 -3.89 0.45 7.58
CA GLU A 46 -4.05 1.89 7.77
C GLU A 46 -3.25 2.37 8.99
N ASP A 47 -3.38 1.72 10.15
CA ASP A 47 -2.60 2.03 11.36
C ASP A 47 -1.08 1.97 11.07
N ALA A 48 -0.62 0.96 10.33
CA ALA A 48 0.78 0.87 9.91
C ALA A 48 1.19 2.02 8.97
N ALA A 49 0.35 2.35 7.99
CA ALA A 49 0.61 3.42 7.03
C ALA A 49 0.62 4.81 7.67
N GLU A 50 -0.22 5.08 8.67
CA GLU A 50 -0.27 6.37 9.37
C GLU A 50 1.06 6.72 10.07
N THR A 51 1.86 5.71 10.41
CA THR A 51 3.18 5.91 11.04
C THR A 51 4.31 6.19 10.06
N GLY A 52 4.07 6.03 8.75
CA GLY A 52 5.07 6.29 7.70
C GLY A 52 5.37 7.78 7.55
N ASP A 53 6.66 8.14 7.45
CA ASP A 53 7.07 9.54 7.27
C ASP A 53 6.64 10.09 5.89
N PHE A 54 6.70 9.24 4.86
CA PHE A 54 6.42 9.57 3.46
C PHE A 54 7.08 10.91 3.08
N ASP A 55 8.37 11.02 3.35
CA ASP A 55 9.14 12.25 3.14
C ASP A 55 9.39 12.47 1.64
N ALA A 56 8.78 13.54 1.11
CA ALA A 56 8.94 13.93 -0.29
C ALA A 56 10.40 14.30 -0.64
N LYS A 57 11.24 14.67 0.36
CA LYS A 57 12.67 14.93 0.14
C LYS A 57 13.49 13.66 -0.08
N LYS A 58 12.94 12.51 0.29
CA LYS A 58 13.54 11.18 0.09
C LYS A 58 12.80 10.39 -0.99
N ASP A 59 12.10 11.09 -1.89
CA ASP A 59 11.27 10.48 -2.94
C ASP A 59 10.27 9.44 -2.39
N PHE A 60 9.72 9.70 -1.19
CA PHE A 60 8.80 8.82 -0.48
C PHE A 60 9.37 7.43 -0.14
N TYR A 61 10.68 7.26 -0.14
CA TYR A 61 11.31 6.03 0.33
C TYR A 61 11.09 5.83 1.83
N LEU A 62 10.49 4.70 2.21
CA LEU A 62 10.28 4.29 3.59
C LEU A 62 10.11 2.77 3.72
N TRP A 63 10.30 2.27 4.94
CA TRP A 63 9.88 0.92 5.33
C TRP A 63 8.63 0.99 6.19
N LEU A 64 7.61 0.20 5.83
CA LEU A 64 6.41 -0.02 6.66
C LEU A 64 6.41 -1.39 7.35
N THR A 65 7.49 -2.16 7.19
CA THR A 65 7.66 -3.43 7.90
C THR A 65 7.91 -3.16 9.38
N ASN A 66 7.21 -3.91 10.23
CA ASN A 66 7.22 -3.75 11.68
C ASN A 66 6.97 -2.28 12.12
N ALA A 67 6.02 -1.63 11.45
CA ALA A 67 5.56 -0.29 11.80
C ALA A 67 5.14 -0.24 13.28
N PRO A 68 5.45 0.85 14.00
CA PRO A 68 4.87 1.09 15.32
C PRO A 68 3.36 1.32 15.19
N GLY A 69 2.63 1.16 16.29
CA GLY A 69 1.18 1.32 16.30
C GLY A 69 0.53 0.19 17.08
N LYS A 70 -0.62 0.47 17.71
CA LYS A 70 -1.28 -0.50 18.58
C LYS A 70 -1.84 -1.66 17.76
N ASP A 71 -2.39 -1.35 16.59
CA ASP A 71 -3.14 -2.28 15.73
C ASP A 71 -2.43 -2.49 14.39
N SER A 72 -1.17 -2.06 14.27
CA SER A 72 -0.40 -2.10 13.03
C SER A 72 -0.09 -3.53 12.60
N TRP A 73 -0.34 -3.81 11.32
CA TRP A 73 0.05 -5.08 10.72
C TRP A 73 1.58 -5.14 10.53
N PRO A 74 2.27 -6.23 10.93
CA PRO A 74 3.74 -6.23 10.96
C PRO A 74 4.40 -6.31 9.58
N ILE A 75 3.67 -6.72 8.55
CA ILE A 75 4.18 -6.90 7.18
C ILE A 75 3.36 -6.03 6.22
N ALA A 76 3.39 -4.71 6.44
CA ALA A 76 2.78 -3.72 5.56
C ALA A 76 3.80 -3.19 4.54
N GLY A 77 3.31 -2.70 3.39
CA GLY A 77 4.15 -2.12 2.35
C GLY A 77 3.37 -1.16 1.47
N ALA A 78 4.03 -0.07 1.08
CA ALA A 78 3.54 0.81 0.03
C ALA A 78 4.01 0.27 -1.34
N THR A 79 3.17 0.44 -2.36
CA THR A 79 3.57 0.21 -3.76
C THR A 79 3.83 1.55 -4.44
N PHE A 80 4.79 1.56 -5.37
CA PHE A 80 5.28 2.79 -5.98
C PHE A 80 5.17 2.73 -7.50
N ILE A 81 4.89 3.90 -8.08
CA ILE A 81 4.94 4.12 -9.52
C ILE A 81 6.22 4.85 -9.84
N LEU A 82 7.02 4.29 -10.76
CA LEU A 82 8.26 4.91 -11.23
C LEU A 82 8.02 5.51 -12.61
N LEU A 83 8.46 6.75 -12.80
CA LEU A 83 8.40 7.47 -14.07
C LEU A 83 9.83 7.79 -14.52
N ALA A 84 10.13 7.50 -15.78
CA ALA A 84 11.43 7.82 -16.37
C ALA A 84 11.58 9.35 -16.49
N LYS A 85 12.64 9.93 -15.91
CA LYS A 85 12.81 11.39 -15.76
C LYS A 85 12.84 12.12 -17.12
N GLU A 86 13.38 11.49 -18.14
CA GLU A 86 13.52 12.02 -19.49
C GLU A 86 12.20 12.07 -20.29
N LYS A 87 11.15 11.36 -19.84
CA LYS A 87 9.86 11.24 -20.55
C LYS A 87 8.84 12.31 -20.11
N THR A 88 9.25 13.57 -20.12
CA THR A 88 8.47 14.71 -19.57
C THR A 88 7.06 14.85 -20.15
N GLY A 89 6.87 14.55 -21.43
CA GLY A 89 5.55 14.60 -22.09
C GLY A 89 4.57 13.52 -21.61
N SER A 90 4.97 12.24 -21.67
CA SER A 90 4.10 11.13 -21.26
C SER A 90 3.85 11.11 -19.76
N ASN A 91 4.84 11.53 -18.95
CA ASN A 91 4.72 11.53 -17.50
C ASN A 91 3.53 12.40 -17.02
N LYS A 92 3.25 13.52 -17.69
CA LYS A 92 2.08 14.36 -17.38
C LYS A 92 0.76 13.62 -17.57
N ASN A 93 0.65 12.77 -18.60
CA ASN A 93 -0.56 11.97 -18.84
C ASN A 93 -0.72 10.86 -17.80
N VAL A 94 0.40 10.22 -17.41
CA VAL A 94 0.39 9.20 -16.35
C VAL A 94 -0.02 9.82 -15.01
N VAL A 95 0.54 10.99 -14.66
CA VAL A 95 0.16 11.70 -13.43
C VAL A 95 -1.29 12.16 -13.44
N LYS A 96 -1.83 12.60 -14.60
CA LYS A 96 -3.27 12.88 -14.73
C LYS A 96 -4.14 11.65 -14.43
N PHE A 97 -3.74 10.47 -14.91
CA PHE A 97 -4.45 9.22 -14.60
C PHE A 97 -4.43 8.91 -13.10
N PHE A 98 -3.26 8.99 -12.45
CA PHE A 98 -3.17 8.73 -11.01
C PHE A 98 -3.87 9.79 -10.15
N ASP A 99 -3.88 11.06 -10.57
CA ASP A 99 -4.68 12.08 -9.89
C ASP A 99 -6.19 11.81 -10.02
N TRP A 100 -6.65 11.36 -11.20
CA TRP A 100 -8.02 10.89 -11.37
C TRP A 100 -8.33 9.69 -10.47
N ALA A 101 -7.40 8.72 -10.37
CA ALA A 101 -7.55 7.57 -9.48
C ALA A 101 -7.60 8.00 -8.00
N PHE A 102 -6.79 8.96 -7.56
CA PHE A 102 -6.85 9.52 -6.21
C PHE A 102 -8.15 10.24 -5.89
N LYS A 103 -8.84 10.78 -6.90
CA LYS A 103 -10.12 11.48 -6.76
C LYS A 103 -11.32 10.53 -6.80
N ASN A 104 -11.28 9.50 -7.63
CA ASN A 104 -12.47 8.69 -7.97
C ASN A 104 -12.31 7.20 -7.66
N GLY A 105 -11.10 6.74 -7.34
CA GLY A 105 -10.76 5.31 -7.29
C GLY A 105 -10.87 4.65 -5.92
N ASP A 106 -11.12 5.39 -4.84
CA ASP A 106 -11.05 4.85 -3.46
C ASP A 106 -12.02 3.69 -3.23
N ASN A 107 -13.25 3.81 -3.74
CA ASN A 107 -14.22 2.73 -3.64
C ASN A 107 -13.75 1.49 -4.39
N LYS A 108 -13.15 1.68 -5.58
CA LYS A 108 -12.61 0.57 -6.37
C LYS A 108 -11.42 -0.11 -5.70
N ALA A 109 -10.55 0.68 -5.07
CA ALA A 109 -9.43 0.15 -4.28
C ALA A 109 -9.95 -0.72 -3.12
N LYS A 110 -10.96 -0.24 -2.38
CA LYS A 110 -11.61 -1.00 -1.31
C LYS A 110 -12.28 -2.28 -1.80
N GLU A 111 -13.00 -2.25 -2.93
CA GLU A 111 -13.54 -3.48 -3.56
C GLU A 111 -12.45 -4.53 -3.84
N LEU A 112 -11.26 -4.06 -4.22
CA LEU A 112 -10.09 -4.89 -4.49
C LEU A 112 -9.24 -5.19 -3.26
N ILE A 113 -9.70 -4.84 -2.05
CA ILE A 113 -9.03 -5.10 -0.76
C ILE A 113 -7.75 -4.26 -0.54
N TYR A 114 -7.60 -3.14 -1.25
CA TYR A 114 -6.49 -2.19 -1.06
C TYR A 114 -6.89 -1.00 -0.20
N VAL A 115 -6.02 -0.62 0.74
CA VAL A 115 -6.18 0.59 1.56
C VAL A 115 -5.95 1.83 0.69
N PRO A 116 -6.97 2.69 0.49
CA PRO A 116 -6.76 3.95 -0.21
C PRO A 116 -5.79 4.83 0.58
N LEU A 117 -4.94 5.57 -0.13
CA LEU A 117 -4.05 6.51 0.54
C LEU A 117 -4.86 7.57 1.31
N PRO A 118 -4.46 7.94 2.54
CA PRO A 118 -5.09 9.03 3.27
C PRO A 118 -5.05 10.34 2.47
N LYS A 119 -6.04 11.22 2.67
CA LYS A 119 -6.11 12.51 1.98
C LYS A 119 -4.81 13.32 2.13
N SER A 120 -4.24 13.34 3.34
CA SER A 120 -2.98 14.04 3.65
C SER A 120 -1.82 13.55 2.77
N LEU A 121 -1.70 12.23 2.57
CA LEU A 121 -0.66 11.64 1.73
C LEU A 121 -0.90 11.91 0.25
N LYS A 122 -2.15 11.82 -0.24
CA LYS A 122 -2.50 12.21 -1.62
C LYS A 122 -2.12 13.66 -1.92
N ASP A 123 -2.38 14.56 -0.96
CA ASP A 123 -2.06 15.98 -1.10
C ASP A 123 -0.52 16.22 -1.08
N LYS A 124 0.24 15.48 -0.24
CA LYS A 124 1.72 15.47 -0.30
C LYS A 124 2.24 15.03 -1.68
N VAL A 125 1.68 13.95 -2.24
CA VAL A 125 2.09 13.44 -3.55
C VAL A 125 1.80 14.44 -4.68
N ARG A 126 0.63 15.09 -4.66
CA ARG A 126 0.31 16.17 -5.63
C ARG A 126 1.29 17.34 -5.54
N ALA A 127 1.64 17.76 -4.33
CA ALA A 127 2.63 18.81 -4.13
C ALA A 127 4.01 18.41 -4.70
N TYR A 128 4.44 17.17 -4.47
CA TYR A 128 5.67 16.62 -5.06
C TYR A 128 5.63 16.59 -6.59
N TRP A 129 4.51 16.18 -7.20
CA TRP A 129 4.37 16.22 -8.66
C TRP A 129 4.49 17.64 -9.22
N LYS A 130 3.86 18.62 -8.58
CA LYS A 130 3.96 20.04 -8.97
C LYS A 130 5.41 20.55 -8.86
N ALA A 131 6.10 20.24 -7.77
CA ALA A 131 7.49 20.63 -7.56
C ALA A 131 8.45 20.04 -8.63
N ASN A 132 8.09 18.91 -9.23
CA ASN A 132 8.86 18.23 -10.26
C ASN A 132 8.35 18.48 -11.71
N GLY A 133 7.45 19.46 -11.91
CA GLY A 133 6.94 19.83 -13.24
C GLY A 133 6.06 18.77 -13.92
N LEU A 134 5.48 17.86 -13.14
CA LEU A 134 4.61 16.78 -13.61
C LEU A 134 3.12 17.16 -13.64
N GLN A 135 2.75 18.26 -12.97
CA GLN A 135 1.42 18.89 -13.00
C GLN A 135 1.51 20.35 -13.42
#